data_AF-A0A2D3TBY9-F1
#
_entry.id   AF-A0A2D3TBY9-F1
#
_cell.length_a   1.000
_cell.length_b   1.000
_cell.length_c   1.000
_cell.angle_alpha   90.00
_cell.angle_beta   90.00
_cell.angle_gamma   90.00
#
_symmetry.space_group_name_H-M   'P 1'
#
loop_
_entity.id
_entity.type
_entity.pdbx_description
1 polymer ?
#
loop_
_entity_poly.entity_id
_entity_poly.type
_entity_poly.pdbx_seq_one_letter_code
_entity_poly.pdbx_strand_id
1 'polypeptide(L)'
;MNTFSIDHGKKLKAVRLNEGMTQIEFAHVLGIGLGTIKNYESGIRGVGLVILDKVTNHPKFSKYTLWLMTNSTAVEYGQIALDLPEIKADKVKKDGKLSRQTEEVVDQISSQKPNMQLIISCIENLDNDELNQLAKVLSRRGSMLLLELLDPGNQSLLNLPEKKKRAALRLESMGEEQFREILFKIEGNTALPQEEINVFTKKTSG
;
A
#
# COMPACT_ATOMS: atom_id res chain seq x y z
N MET A 1 12.50 5.66 6.66
CA MET A 1 13.79 5.04 6.35
C MET A 1 13.78 4.70 4.87
N ASN A 2 14.75 5.15 4.08
CA ASN A 2 14.77 4.82 2.65
C ASN A 2 15.36 3.42 2.45
N THR A 3 14.53 2.47 2.05
CA THR A 3 14.92 1.09 1.78
C THR A 3 15.60 1.00 0.41
N PHE A 4 16.84 1.50 0.31
CA PHE A 4 17.64 1.58 -0.93
C PHE A 4 17.54 0.33 -1.82
N SER A 5 17.53 -0.87 -1.25
CA SER A 5 17.49 -2.13 -2.03
C SER A 5 16.17 -2.37 -2.79
N ILE A 6 15.06 -1.71 -2.41
CA ILE A 6 13.79 -1.71 -3.16
C ILE A 6 13.84 -0.71 -4.33
N ASP A 7 14.49 0.44 -4.14
CA ASP A 7 14.66 1.48 -5.16
C ASP A 7 15.44 0.94 -6.37
N HIS A 8 16.57 0.27 -6.12
CA HIS A 8 17.39 -0.35 -7.16
C HIS A 8 16.62 -1.37 -8.03
N GLY A 9 15.63 -2.08 -7.48
CA GLY A 9 14.79 -3.00 -8.26
C GLY A 9 13.96 -2.29 -9.33
N LYS A 10 13.42 -1.10 -9.00
CA LYS A 10 12.72 -0.22 -9.95
C LYS A 10 13.68 0.37 -10.98
N LYS A 11 14.89 0.78 -10.56
CA LYS A 11 15.93 1.28 -11.49
C LYS A 11 16.34 0.23 -12.52
N LEU A 12 16.49 -1.03 -12.12
CA LEU A 12 16.78 -2.12 -13.07
C LEU A 12 15.62 -2.32 -14.07
N LYS A 13 14.35 -2.23 -13.65
CA LYS A 13 13.19 -2.23 -14.57
C LYS A 13 13.31 -1.06 -15.57
N ALA A 14 13.68 0.14 -15.11
CA ALA A 14 13.87 1.32 -15.97
C ALA A 14 14.96 1.10 -17.03
N VAL A 15 16.16 0.67 -16.62
CA VAL A 15 17.30 0.38 -17.52
C VAL A 15 16.89 -0.63 -18.59
N ARG A 16 16.24 -1.72 -18.18
CA ARG A 16 15.80 -2.76 -19.10
C ARG A 16 14.76 -2.24 -20.11
N LEU A 17 13.80 -1.42 -19.67
CA LEU A 17 12.77 -0.85 -20.53
C LEU A 17 13.35 0.15 -21.54
N ASN A 18 14.25 1.05 -21.11
CA ASN A 18 14.87 2.02 -22.00
C ASN A 18 15.76 1.37 -23.07
N GLU A 19 16.40 0.25 -22.75
CA GLU A 19 17.19 -0.54 -23.70
C GLU A 19 16.34 -1.47 -24.58
N GLY A 20 15.01 -1.44 -24.45
CA GLY A 20 14.04 -2.20 -25.25
C GLY A 20 14.01 -3.71 -24.96
N MET A 21 14.59 -4.16 -23.85
CA MET A 21 14.88 -5.58 -23.62
C MET A 21 13.77 -6.31 -22.84
N THR A 22 13.51 -7.57 -23.20
CA THR A 22 12.71 -8.48 -22.37
C THR A 22 13.46 -8.88 -21.09
N GLN A 23 12.73 -9.36 -20.08
CA GLN A 23 13.35 -9.91 -18.86
C GLN A 23 14.29 -11.10 -19.16
N ILE A 24 14.04 -11.85 -20.24
CA ILE A 24 14.83 -13.01 -20.65
C ILE A 24 16.17 -12.55 -21.24
N GLU A 25 16.16 -11.59 -22.17
CA GLU A 25 17.38 -11.06 -22.77
C GLU A 25 18.25 -10.32 -21.75
N PHE A 26 17.63 -9.58 -20.82
CA PHE A 26 18.34 -8.88 -19.75
C PHE A 26 18.97 -9.87 -18.75
N ALA A 27 18.25 -10.94 -18.39
CA ALA A 27 18.78 -12.04 -17.60
C ALA A 27 19.96 -12.75 -18.30
N HIS A 28 19.84 -13.01 -19.61
CA HIS A 28 20.89 -13.64 -20.41
C HIS A 28 22.15 -12.78 -20.52
N VAL A 29 22.01 -11.49 -20.89
CA VAL A 29 23.14 -10.55 -21.05
C VAL A 29 23.91 -10.33 -19.74
N LEU A 30 23.25 -10.37 -18.59
CA LEU A 30 23.91 -10.27 -17.28
C LEU A 30 24.40 -11.63 -16.74
N GLY A 31 24.05 -12.76 -17.36
CA GLY A 31 24.31 -14.09 -16.82
C GLY A 31 23.67 -14.30 -15.45
N ILE A 32 22.35 -14.07 -15.36
CA ILE A 32 21.53 -14.16 -14.16
C ILE A 32 20.28 -15.00 -14.47
N GLY A 33 19.78 -15.79 -13.50
CA GLY A 33 18.54 -16.54 -13.69
C GLY A 33 17.30 -15.64 -13.80
N LEU A 34 16.39 -15.94 -14.73
CA LEU A 34 15.17 -15.15 -14.99
C LEU A 34 14.33 -14.88 -13.72
N GLY A 35 14.14 -15.90 -12.86
CA GLY A 35 13.42 -15.75 -11.59
C GLY A 35 14.07 -14.76 -10.62
N THR A 36 15.40 -14.60 -10.68
CA THR A 36 16.14 -13.63 -9.87
C THR A 36 15.87 -12.21 -10.35
N ILE A 37 15.88 -11.95 -11.67
CA ILE A 37 15.48 -10.65 -12.25
C ILE A 37 14.01 -10.34 -11.89
N LYS A 38 13.10 -11.31 -12.06
CA LYS A 38 11.68 -11.14 -11.71
C LYS A 38 11.48 -10.71 -10.26
N ASN A 39 12.14 -11.39 -9.31
CA ASN A 39 12.05 -11.09 -7.88
C ASN A 39 12.60 -9.70 -7.50
N TYR A 40 13.55 -9.17 -8.27
CA TYR A 40 14.08 -7.80 -8.09
C TYR A 40 13.15 -6.74 -8.67
N GLU A 41 12.66 -6.91 -9.91
CA GLU A 41 11.73 -5.96 -10.53
C GLU A 41 10.39 -5.87 -9.80
N SER A 42 9.94 -6.96 -9.16
CA SER A 42 8.72 -6.98 -8.35
C SER A 42 8.94 -6.63 -6.87
N GLY A 43 10.16 -6.27 -6.46
CA GLY A 43 10.49 -5.88 -5.08
C GLY A 43 10.38 -6.98 -4.02
N ILE A 44 10.15 -8.25 -4.42
CA ILE A 44 10.05 -9.41 -3.51
C ILE A 44 11.39 -9.69 -2.83
N ARG A 45 12.50 -9.42 -3.54
CA ARG A 45 13.86 -9.49 -2.99
C ARG A 45 14.59 -8.18 -3.31
N GLY A 46 15.36 -7.69 -2.35
CA GLY A 46 16.27 -6.58 -2.58
C GLY A 46 17.40 -6.94 -3.55
N VAL A 47 17.81 -5.99 -4.40
CA VAL A 47 18.95 -6.16 -5.32
C VAL A 47 20.25 -6.29 -4.52
N GLY A 48 21.05 -7.33 -4.84
CA GLY A 48 22.37 -7.54 -4.25
C GLY A 48 23.49 -6.86 -5.04
N LEU A 49 24.56 -6.45 -4.35
CA LEU A 49 25.68 -5.69 -4.93
C LEU A 49 26.29 -6.34 -6.18
N VAL A 50 26.44 -7.67 -6.20
CA VAL A 50 26.97 -8.45 -7.33
C VAL A 50 26.16 -8.26 -8.63
N ILE A 51 24.87 -7.88 -8.53
CA ILE A 51 24.01 -7.64 -9.69
C ILE A 51 24.10 -6.19 -10.15
N LEU A 52 24.29 -5.24 -9.22
CA LEU A 52 24.59 -3.85 -9.59
C LEU A 52 25.94 -3.77 -10.31
N ASP A 53 26.97 -4.39 -9.75
CA ASP A 53 28.32 -4.46 -10.34
C ASP A 53 28.32 -5.05 -11.76
N LYS A 54 27.58 -6.16 -11.96
CA LYS A 54 27.35 -6.74 -13.29
C LYS A 54 26.67 -5.80 -14.28
N VAL A 55 25.81 -4.88 -13.82
CA VAL A 55 25.13 -3.89 -14.67
C VAL A 55 26.04 -2.70 -14.94
N THR A 56 26.67 -2.13 -13.92
CA THR A 56 27.54 -0.94 -14.06
C THR A 56 28.76 -1.21 -14.92
N ASN A 57 29.31 -2.43 -14.85
CA ASN A 57 30.48 -2.83 -15.63
C ASN A 57 30.13 -3.34 -17.05
N HIS A 58 28.85 -3.48 -17.39
CA HIS A 58 28.44 -3.94 -18.73
C HIS A 58 28.43 -2.78 -19.74
N PRO A 59 29.12 -2.89 -20.90
CA PRO A 59 29.26 -1.77 -21.86
C PRO A 59 27.95 -1.15 -22.36
N LYS A 60 26.85 -1.91 -22.41
CA LYS A 60 25.52 -1.39 -22.82
C LYS A 60 24.83 -0.57 -21.71
N PHE A 61 25.18 -0.76 -20.44
CA PHE A 61 24.46 -0.20 -19.28
C PHE A 61 25.30 0.73 -18.40
N SER A 62 26.62 0.82 -18.61
CA SER A 62 27.55 1.67 -17.84
C SER A 62 27.18 3.16 -17.82
N LYS A 63 26.46 3.64 -18.85
CA LYS A 63 25.83 4.97 -18.94
C LYS A 63 24.76 5.27 -17.87
N TYR A 64 24.34 4.28 -17.09
CA TYR A 64 23.38 4.43 -15.98
C TYR A 64 24.04 4.34 -14.59
N THR A 65 25.36 4.14 -14.52
CA THR A 65 26.08 3.80 -13.27
C THR A 65 25.92 4.84 -12.18
N LEU A 66 26.08 6.13 -12.51
CA LEU A 66 25.96 7.22 -11.53
C LEU A 66 24.52 7.33 -11.00
N TRP A 67 23.53 7.24 -11.89
CA TRP A 67 22.12 7.29 -11.50
C TRP A 67 21.71 6.06 -10.67
N LEU A 68 22.19 4.86 -11.04
CA LEU A 68 21.99 3.63 -10.26
C LEU A 68 22.52 3.78 -8.83
N MET A 69 23.76 4.24 -8.66
CA MET A 69 24.46 4.22 -7.38
C MET A 69 24.20 5.45 -6.49
N THR A 70 24.08 6.66 -7.05
CA THR A 70 24.00 7.92 -6.27
C THR A 70 22.74 8.76 -6.54
N ASN A 71 21.82 8.31 -7.40
CA ASN A 71 20.69 9.11 -7.91
C ASN A 71 21.09 10.42 -8.61
N SER A 72 22.36 10.56 -9.04
CA SER A 72 22.87 11.77 -9.69
C SER A 72 22.99 11.60 -11.21
N THR A 73 22.89 12.70 -11.94
CA THR A 73 23.12 12.77 -13.40
C THR A 73 24.43 13.50 -13.71
N ALA A 74 25.07 13.13 -14.82
CA ALA A 74 26.25 13.82 -15.34
C ALA A 74 26.32 13.64 -16.86
N VAL A 75 25.40 14.33 -17.56
CA VAL A 75 25.18 14.16 -19.02
C VAL A 75 26.44 14.48 -19.82
N GLU A 76 27.24 15.45 -19.37
CA GLU A 76 28.58 15.79 -19.91
C GLU A 76 29.55 14.60 -20.00
N TYR A 77 29.38 13.60 -19.14
CA TYR A 77 30.19 12.37 -19.09
C TYR A 77 29.41 11.14 -19.62
N GLY A 78 28.33 11.36 -20.37
CA GLY A 78 27.47 10.30 -20.90
C GLY A 78 26.64 9.57 -19.84
N GLN A 79 26.54 10.09 -18.61
CA GLN A 79 25.73 9.49 -17.54
C GLN A 79 24.29 10.01 -17.56
N ILE A 80 23.35 9.10 -17.81
CA ILE A 80 21.94 9.36 -18.06
C ILE A 80 21.11 8.87 -16.87
N ALA A 81 20.17 9.68 -16.39
CA ALA A 81 19.07 9.19 -15.56
C ALA A 81 17.91 8.74 -16.44
N LEU A 82 17.17 7.75 -15.95
CA LEU A 82 15.90 7.35 -16.51
C LEU A 82 14.79 7.73 -15.53
N ASP A 83 13.63 8.12 -16.05
CA ASP A 83 12.45 8.20 -15.22
C ASP A 83 12.14 6.80 -14.66
N LEU A 84 11.92 6.71 -13.35
CA LEU A 84 11.48 5.47 -12.74
C LEU A 84 10.13 5.10 -13.35
N PRO A 85 9.92 3.87 -13.86
CA PRO A 85 8.63 3.46 -14.38
C PRO A 85 7.61 3.52 -13.25
N GLU A 86 6.71 4.50 -13.33
CA GLU A 86 5.53 4.57 -12.48
C GLU A 86 4.80 3.23 -12.51
N ILE A 87 4.26 2.79 -11.37
CA ILE A 87 3.52 1.53 -11.29
C ILE A 87 2.09 1.74 -11.80
N LYS A 88 1.99 2.15 -13.07
CA LYS A 88 0.80 1.98 -13.89
C LYS A 88 0.73 0.49 -14.24
N ALA A 89 -0.35 -0.17 -13.86
CA ALA A 89 -0.53 -1.60 -14.13
C ALA A 89 -0.52 -1.83 -15.64
N ASP A 90 0.37 -2.70 -16.11
CA ASP A 90 0.63 -2.93 -17.55
C ASP A 90 -0.63 -3.50 -18.26
N LYS A 91 -1.46 -2.63 -18.86
CA LYS A 91 -2.42 -3.05 -19.89
C LYS A 91 -1.65 -3.37 -21.17
N VAL A 92 -1.57 -4.66 -21.49
CA VAL A 92 -0.92 -5.16 -22.69
C VAL A 92 -1.63 -4.62 -23.93
N LYS A 93 -1.01 -3.67 -24.63
CA LYS A 93 -1.31 -3.42 -26.04
C LYS A 93 -0.52 -4.40 -26.88
N LYS A 94 -1.17 -5.45 -27.33
CA LYS A 94 -0.76 -6.15 -28.55
C LYS A 94 -1.95 -6.73 -29.28
N ASP A 95 -1.80 -7.03 -30.56
CA ASP A 95 -0.69 -6.73 -31.47
C ASP A 95 -1.03 -5.47 -32.32
N GLY A 96 -1.42 -5.57 -33.61
CA GLY A 96 -2.24 -4.59 -34.35
C GLY A 96 -1.90 -4.42 -35.84
N LYS A 97 -2.36 -5.32 -36.77
CA LYS A 97 -1.58 -5.68 -37.99
C LYS A 97 -0.77 -4.54 -38.57
N LEU A 98 0.53 -4.50 -38.26
CA LEU A 98 1.38 -5.48 -37.53
C LEU A 98 1.03 -5.75 -36.02
N SER A 99 0.45 -6.88 -35.53
CA SER A 99 -0.17 -8.09 -36.13
C SER A 99 -1.73 -8.31 -36.01
N ARG A 100 -2.44 -7.91 -34.93
CA ARG A 100 -3.93 -7.87 -34.67
C ARG A 100 -4.21 -7.25 -33.27
N GLN A 101 -5.06 -6.23 -33.00
CA GLN A 101 -5.13 -5.58 -31.63
C GLN A 101 -6.50 -5.39 -30.96
N THR A 102 -7.25 -4.34 -31.35
CA THR A 102 -7.78 -3.30 -30.43
C THR A 102 -8.94 -3.66 -29.49
N GLU A 103 -9.26 -4.94 -29.34
CA GLU A 103 -10.54 -5.41 -28.80
C GLU A 103 -10.43 -6.20 -27.48
N GLU A 104 -9.27 -6.82 -27.16
CA GLU A 104 -9.06 -7.56 -25.89
C GLU A 104 -8.91 -6.65 -24.64
N VAL A 105 -8.87 -5.33 -24.81
CA VAL A 105 -8.61 -4.35 -23.72
C VAL A 105 -9.74 -4.30 -22.69
N VAL A 106 -10.94 -4.79 -23.02
CA VAL A 106 -12.15 -4.74 -22.19
C VAL A 106 -12.07 -5.71 -21.00
N ASP A 107 -11.75 -6.99 -21.24
CA ASP A 107 -11.94 -8.06 -20.26
C ASP A 107 -10.97 -8.04 -19.07
N GLN A 108 -9.79 -7.43 -19.21
CA GLN A 108 -8.81 -7.37 -18.11
C GLN A 108 -9.23 -6.49 -16.92
N ILE A 109 -10.35 -5.76 -17.02
CA ILE A 109 -10.99 -5.12 -15.85
C ILE A 109 -11.59 -6.17 -14.91
N SER A 110 -12.03 -7.32 -15.45
CA SER A 110 -12.85 -8.35 -14.78
C SER A 110 -12.09 -9.23 -13.76
N SER A 111 -10.81 -8.95 -13.50
CA SER A 111 -9.95 -9.76 -12.61
C SER A 111 -9.65 -9.14 -11.24
N GLN A 112 -10.05 -7.89 -11.00
CA GLN A 112 -10.17 -7.38 -9.63
C GLN A 112 -11.41 -8.00 -8.96
N LYS A 113 -11.35 -8.23 -7.64
CA LYS A 113 -12.56 -8.56 -6.86
C LYS A 113 -13.56 -7.40 -7.01
N PRO A 114 -14.88 -7.63 -7.17
CA PRO A 114 -15.85 -6.54 -7.38
C PRO A 114 -15.81 -5.49 -6.27
N ASN A 115 -15.63 -5.91 -5.02
CA ASN A 115 -15.49 -5.01 -3.87
C ASN A 115 -14.25 -4.10 -3.97
N MET A 116 -13.18 -4.52 -4.65
CA MET A 116 -11.98 -3.70 -4.88
C MET A 116 -12.24 -2.59 -5.90
N GLN A 117 -12.98 -2.89 -6.98
CA GLN A 117 -13.39 -1.91 -7.98
C GLN A 117 -14.29 -0.85 -7.34
N LEU A 118 -15.25 -1.27 -6.50
CA LEU A 118 -16.11 -0.37 -5.73
C LEU A 118 -15.28 0.56 -4.81
N ILE A 119 -14.36 -0.01 -4.01
CA ILE A 119 -13.48 0.79 -3.13
C ILE A 119 -12.63 1.79 -3.92
N ILE A 120 -12.07 1.38 -5.07
CA ILE A 120 -11.30 2.28 -5.95
C ILE A 120 -12.19 3.41 -6.46
N SER A 121 -13.40 3.11 -6.96
CA SER A 121 -14.33 4.14 -7.44
C SER A 121 -14.77 5.12 -6.34
N CYS A 122 -14.88 4.67 -5.08
CA CYS A 122 -15.14 5.57 -3.96
C CYS A 122 -13.95 6.49 -3.66
N ILE A 123 -12.71 6.01 -3.81
CA ILE A 123 -11.49 6.79 -3.61
C ILE A 123 -11.27 7.79 -4.76
N GLU A 124 -11.61 7.42 -6.00
CA GLU A 124 -11.50 8.28 -7.19
C GLU A 124 -12.48 9.47 -7.18
N ASN A 125 -13.48 9.48 -6.28
CA ASN A 125 -14.42 10.59 -6.09
C ASN A 125 -14.05 11.56 -4.95
N LEU A 126 -12.96 11.29 -4.20
CA LEU A 126 -12.47 12.17 -3.13
C LEU A 126 -11.64 13.33 -3.67
N ASP A 127 -11.66 14.48 -3.01
CA ASP A 127 -10.80 15.60 -3.36
C ASP A 127 -9.34 15.42 -2.90
N ASN A 128 -8.44 16.31 -3.34
CA ASN A 128 -7.01 16.21 -3.02
C ASN A 128 -6.71 16.35 -1.52
N ASP A 129 -7.48 17.12 -0.76
CA ASP A 129 -7.28 17.28 0.68
C ASP A 129 -7.86 16.08 1.45
N GLU A 130 -9.03 15.57 1.05
CA GLU A 130 -9.60 14.31 1.55
C GLU A 130 -8.64 13.13 1.32
N LEU A 131 -8.10 12.98 0.09
CA LEU A 131 -7.09 11.99 -0.24
C LEU A 131 -5.81 12.16 0.60
N ASN A 132 -5.37 13.40 0.85
CA ASN A 132 -4.23 13.67 1.73
C ASN A 132 -4.50 13.31 3.19
N GLN A 133 -5.72 13.50 3.71
CA GLN A 133 -6.08 13.06 5.07
C GLN A 133 -6.17 11.53 5.15
N LEU A 134 -6.84 10.89 4.17
CA LEU A 134 -6.93 9.43 4.07
C LEU A 134 -5.53 8.79 3.99
N ALA A 135 -4.64 9.34 3.18
CA ALA A 135 -3.25 8.89 3.09
C ALA A 135 -2.50 9.01 4.43
N LYS A 136 -2.64 10.13 5.17
CA LYS A 136 -2.03 10.30 6.50
C LYS A 136 -2.52 9.22 7.47
N VAL A 137 -3.83 8.99 7.54
CA VAL A 137 -4.46 7.98 8.42
C VAL A 137 -3.96 6.57 8.08
N LEU A 138 -3.96 6.19 6.81
CA LEU A 138 -3.57 4.85 6.37
C LEU A 138 -2.04 4.61 6.46
N SER A 139 -1.21 5.66 6.39
CA SER A 139 0.26 5.59 6.23
C SER A 139 1.03 4.71 7.24
N ARG A 140 0.50 4.52 8.46
CA ARG A 140 1.18 3.81 9.56
C ARG A 140 0.45 2.58 10.08
N ARG A 141 -0.89 2.57 10.03
CA ARG A 141 -1.75 1.52 10.60
C ARG A 141 -2.97 1.19 9.73
N GLY A 142 -2.97 1.56 8.45
CA GLY A 142 -4.17 1.47 7.60
C GLY A 142 -4.86 0.11 7.58
N SER A 143 -4.12 -1.00 7.57
CA SER A 143 -4.70 -2.35 7.65
C SER A 143 -5.37 -2.67 9.01
N MET A 144 -4.82 -2.15 10.11
CA MET A 144 -5.40 -2.29 11.45
C MET A 144 -6.66 -1.44 11.58
N LEU A 145 -6.61 -0.17 11.15
CA LEU A 145 -7.76 0.74 11.17
C LEU A 145 -8.91 0.24 10.28
N LEU A 146 -8.62 -0.32 9.10
CA LEU A 146 -9.64 -0.91 8.21
C LEU A 146 -10.24 -2.21 8.77
N LEU A 147 -9.56 -2.90 9.70
CA LEU A 147 -10.13 -4.03 10.44
C LEU A 147 -10.96 -3.55 11.64
N GLU A 148 -10.50 -2.53 12.37
CA GLU A 148 -11.27 -1.90 13.47
C GLU A 148 -12.58 -1.27 12.96
N LEU A 149 -12.59 -0.72 11.74
CA LEU A 149 -13.81 -0.26 11.05
C LEU A 149 -14.75 -1.41 10.63
N LEU A 150 -14.27 -2.67 10.66
CA LEU A 150 -15.06 -3.86 10.37
C LEU A 150 -15.69 -4.48 11.62
N ASP A 151 -15.28 -4.06 12.83
CA ASP A 151 -15.87 -4.54 14.09
C ASP A 151 -17.34 -4.13 14.25
N PRO A 152 -18.26 -5.05 14.60
CA PRO A 152 -19.70 -4.75 14.70
C PRO A 152 -20.05 -3.62 15.68
N GLY A 153 -19.29 -3.46 16.76
CA GLY A 153 -19.45 -2.35 17.70
C GLY A 153 -19.13 -0.99 17.06
N ASN A 154 -18.01 -0.90 16.35
CA ASN A 154 -17.58 0.31 15.67
C ASN A 154 -18.51 0.66 14.49
N GLN A 155 -18.98 -0.33 13.74
CA GLN A 155 -20.02 -0.13 12.72
C GLN A 155 -21.32 0.41 13.33
N SER A 156 -21.73 -0.11 14.49
CA SER A 156 -22.91 0.38 15.22
C SER A 156 -22.75 1.84 15.67
N LEU A 157 -21.56 2.25 16.10
CA LEU A 157 -21.22 3.63 16.46
C LEU A 157 -21.19 4.57 15.24
N LEU A 158 -20.61 4.11 14.13
CA LEU A 158 -20.53 4.87 12.87
C LEU A 158 -21.92 5.13 12.28
N ASN A 159 -22.82 4.14 12.35
CA ASN A 159 -24.19 4.22 11.87
C ASN A 159 -25.17 4.91 12.84
N LEU A 160 -24.70 5.48 13.96
CA LEU A 160 -25.58 6.19 14.90
C LEU A 160 -26.24 7.41 14.23
N PRO A 161 -27.57 7.59 14.42
CA PRO A 161 -28.24 8.85 14.11
C PRO A 161 -27.55 10.04 14.78
N GLU A 162 -27.49 11.17 14.08
CA GLU A 162 -26.63 12.31 14.43
C GLU A 162 -26.70 12.73 15.91
N LYS A 163 -27.90 12.78 16.51
CA LYS A 163 -28.10 13.11 17.93
C LYS A 163 -27.38 12.13 18.87
N LYS A 164 -27.40 10.82 18.56
CA LYS A 164 -26.67 9.79 19.31
C LYS A 164 -25.16 9.84 19.04
N LYS A 165 -24.75 10.15 17.80
CA LYS A 165 -23.33 10.29 17.42
C LYS A 165 -22.66 11.48 18.12
N ARG A 166 -23.34 12.63 18.17
CA ARG A 166 -22.95 13.81 18.98
C ARG A 166 -22.90 13.50 20.49
N ALA A 167 -23.79 12.64 20.99
CA ALA A 167 -23.76 12.21 22.39
C ALA A 167 -22.56 11.29 22.68
N ALA A 168 -22.25 10.32 21.81
CA ALA A 168 -21.09 9.44 21.95
C ALA A 168 -19.76 10.22 22.00
N LEU A 169 -19.54 11.16 21.06
CA LEU A 169 -18.38 12.05 21.05
C LEU A 169 -18.28 12.91 22.32
N ARG A 170 -19.43 13.30 22.90
CA ARG A 170 -19.45 14.06 24.16
C ARG A 170 -19.12 13.19 25.38
N LEU A 171 -19.47 11.90 25.37
CA LEU A 171 -19.11 10.92 26.40
C LEU A 171 -17.62 10.58 26.35
N GLU A 172 -17.02 10.49 25.17
CA GLU A 172 -15.56 10.34 24.98
C GLU A 172 -14.78 11.51 25.63
N SER A 173 -15.30 12.74 25.51
CA SER A 173 -14.71 13.93 26.14
C SER A 173 -15.01 14.11 27.64
N MET A 174 -15.67 13.13 28.29
CA MET A 174 -16.20 13.26 29.66
C MET A 174 -15.30 12.60 30.70
N GLY A 175 -15.18 13.22 31.88
CA GLY A 175 -14.46 12.60 33.00
C GLY A 175 -15.18 11.35 33.53
N GLU A 176 -14.42 10.31 33.89
CA GLU A 176 -14.98 9.02 34.33
C GLU A 176 -16.00 9.13 35.45
N GLU A 177 -15.82 10.04 36.41
CA GLU A 177 -16.78 10.23 37.52
C GLU A 177 -18.15 10.70 37.02
N GLN A 178 -18.18 11.62 36.05
CA GLN A 178 -19.43 12.11 35.44
C GLN A 178 -20.07 11.03 34.57
N PHE A 179 -19.26 10.23 33.86
CA PHE A 179 -19.74 9.09 33.07
C PHE A 179 -20.38 8.01 33.97
N ARG A 180 -19.72 7.66 35.10
CA ARG A 180 -20.24 6.74 36.12
C ARG A 180 -21.49 7.29 36.81
N GLU A 181 -21.56 8.59 37.09
CA GLU A 181 -22.75 9.22 37.67
C GLU A 181 -23.96 9.18 36.70
N ILE A 182 -23.72 9.36 35.40
CA ILE A 182 -24.74 9.24 34.35
C ILE A 182 -25.20 7.78 34.21
N LEU A 183 -24.29 6.81 34.16
CA LEU A 183 -24.64 5.38 34.14
C LEU A 183 -25.48 5.00 35.36
N PHE A 184 -25.05 5.36 36.57
CA PHE A 184 -25.79 5.08 37.80
C PHE A 184 -27.22 5.65 37.79
N LYS A 185 -27.42 6.85 37.22
CA LYS A 185 -28.75 7.47 37.05
C LYS A 185 -29.61 6.82 35.96
N ILE A 186 -29.01 6.12 35.00
CA ILE A 186 -29.72 5.37 33.95
C ILE A 186 -30.07 3.97 34.47
N GLU A 187 -29.07 3.21 34.93
CA GLU A 187 -29.18 1.85 35.44
C GLU A 187 -30.08 1.78 36.68
N GLY A 188 -29.96 2.74 37.60
CA GLY A 188 -30.85 2.89 38.75
C GLY A 188 -32.32 3.19 38.40
N ASN A 189 -32.63 3.46 37.13
CA ASN A 189 -33.98 3.67 36.60
C ASN A 189 -34.42 2.59 35.59
N THR A 190 -33.56 1.63 35.25
CA THR A 190 -33.89 0.45 34.44
C THR A 190 -33.23 -0.81 35.01
N ALA A 191 -33.97 -1.50 35.88
CA ALA A 191 -33.52 -2.78 36.43
C ALA A 191 -33.30 -3.82 35.32
N LEU A 192 -32.09 -4.37 35.25
CA LEU A 192 -31.69 -5.44 34.34
C LEU A 192 -31.16 -6.65 35.13
N PRO A 193 -31.14 -7.87 34.53
CA PRO A 193 -30.95 -9.12 35.28
C PRO A 193 -29.54 -9.26 35.88
N GLN A 194 -29.46 -9.91 37.04
CA GLN A 194 -28.18 -10.22 37.68
C GLN A 194 -27.54 -11.48 37.09
N GLU A 195 -26.60 -11.28 36.16
CA GLU A 195 -25.53 -12.22 35.86
C GLU A 195 -24.25 -11.42 35.50
N GLU A 196 -23.09 -12.08 35.47
CA GLU A 196 -21.75 -11.50 35.20
C GLU A 196 -21.12 -10.49 36.19
N ILE A 197 -21.63 -10.30 37.42
CA ILE A 197 -20.83 -9.69 38.52
C ILE A 197 -20.00 -10.76 39.25
N ASN A 198 -19.05 -11.43 38.58
CA ASN A 198 -18.21 -12.43 39.25
C ASN A 198 -16.82 -12.71 38.63
N VAL A 199 -16.05 -11.66 38.31
CA VAL A 199 -14.65 -11.80 37.83
C VAL A 199 -13.61 -11.16 38.76
N PHE A 200 -13.94 -10.08 39.49
CA PHE A 200 -12.97 -9.22 40.18
C PHE A 200 -12.81 -9.44 41.70
N THR A 201 -13.08 -10.63 42.22
CA THR A 201 -12.96 -10.95 43.67
C THR A 201 -12.13 -12.19 44.00
N LYS A 202 -11.20 -12.59 43.12
CA LYS A 202 -10.18 -13.61 43.48
C LYS A 202 -9.13 -13.03 44.42
N LYS A 203 -9.30 -13.34 45.71
CA LYS A 203 -8.38 -13.06 46.82
C LYS A 203 -6.93 -13.43 46.47
N THR A 204 -6.00 -12.51 46.70
CA THR A 204 -4.61 -12.86 46.99
C THR A 204 -4.51 -13.26 48.46
N SER A 205 -4.37 -14.55 48.73
CA SER A 205 -4.07 -15.03 50.09
C SER A 205 -2.60 -14.80 50.42
N GLY A 206 -2.35 -14.26 51.62
CA GLY A 206 -1.03 -14.08 52.25
C GLY A 206 -1.23 -13.80 53.72
#